data_AF-A0A7V8E4Q5-F1
#
_entry.id   AF-A0A7V8E4Q5-F1
#
_cell.length_a   1.000
_cell.length_b   1.000
_cell.length_c   1.000
_cell.angle_alpha   90.00
_cell.angle_beta   90.00
_cell.angle_gamma   90.00
#
_symmetry.space_group_name_H-M   'P 1'
#
loop_
_entity.id
_entity.type
_entity.pdbx_description
1 polymer ?
#
loop_
_entity_poly.entity_id
_entity_poly.type
_entity_poly.pdbx_seq_one_letter_code
_entity_poly.pdbx_strand_id
1 'polypeptide(L)'
;MIRAMIRTVAVVIAPLAVGCDATRQITITSEPAGAFVQIDGQNAGNAPITQTFDFRSKYTFIIAGSMSGYFTEEIVLSNRHPSLRSGSLRIVLQEDEAWKATTTSEATNAWLRIQIDPKLSAEGMWQKLIDAVTGAYSSLEQMDSSSGYIRSVATVRKFRSPKGQFSVRTRFTGSVAQKEPLLYKLKIEAEFSTNSGDWSPYTRVFKEDEALIEELQSRLGTK
;
A
#
# COMPACT_ATOMS: atom_id res chain seq x y z
N MET A 1 57.83 61.39 -49.46
CA MET A 1 57.96 61.22 -48.00
C MET A 1 56.56 61.32 -47.39
N ILE A 2 56.14 60.28 -46.63
CA ILE A 2 55.35 60.36 -45.37
C ILE A 2 53.88 60.87 -45.51
N ARG A 3 52.79 60.23 -45.08
CA ARG A 3 52.50 59.11 -44.15
C ARG A 3 51.08 58.59 -44.46
N ALA A 4 50.90 57.27 -44.53
CA ALA A 4 49.58 56.63 -44.51
C ALA A 4 49.05 56.57 -43.07
N MET A 5 47.84 57.07 -42.84
CA MET A 5 47.14 56.98 -41.55
C MET A 5 46.33 55.68 -41.49
N ILE A 6 46.78 54.75 -40.65
CA ILE A 6 46.09 53.49 -40.34
C ILE A 6 44.92 53.81 -39.41
N ARG A 7 43.68 53.53 -39.86
CA ARG A 7 42.48 53.54 -39.02
C ARG A 7 42.36 52.18 -38.33
N THR A 8 42.62 52.15 -37.03
CA THR A 8 42.41 50.98 -36.17
C THR A 8 40.90 50.75 -35.99
N VAL A 9 40.40 49.63 -36.51
CA VAL A 9 39.06 49.13 -36.23
C VAL A 9 39.12 48.31 -34.94
N ALA A 10 38.46 48.78 -33.88
CA ALA A 10 38.31 48.01 -32.65
C ALA A 10 37.18 46.98 -32.83
N VAL A 11 37.55 45.70 -32.92
CA VAL A 11 36.59 44.59 -32.87
C VAL A 11 36.27 44.32 -31.40
N VAL A 12 35.07 44.71 -30.98
CA VAL A 12 34.52 44.35 -29.67
C VAL A 12 34.04 42.91 -29.76
N ILE A 13 34.81 41.98 -29.20
CA ILE A 13 34.39 40.59 -29.01
C ILE A 13 33.50 40.58 -27.76
N ALA A 14 32.19 40.57 -27.96
CA ALA A 14 31.23 40.33 -26.89
C ALA A 14 31.37 38.87 -26.43
N PRO A 15 31.60 38.59 -25.13
CA PRO A 15 31.55 37.23 -24.63
C PRO A 15 30.11 36.74 -24.72
N LEU A 16 29.87 35.76 -25.61
CA LEU A 16 28.68 34.93 -25.56
C LEU A 16 28.75 34.13 -24.26
N ALA A 17 28.11 34.63 -23.21
CA ALA A 17 27.82 33.84 -22.03
C ALA A 17 26.84 32.74 -22.46
N VAL A 18 27.38 31.60 -22.90
CA VAL A 18 26.65 30.34 -22.97
C VAL A 18 26.40 29.93 -21.53
N GLY A 19 25.39 30.54 -20.92
CA GLY A 19 24.83 30.06 -19.67
C GLY A 19 24.31 28.66 -19.96
N CYS A 20 25.11 27.65 -19.63
CA CYS A 20 24.65 26.28 -19.50
C CYS A 20 23.66 26.30 -18.33
N ASP A 21 22.42 26.68 -18.63
CA ASP A 21 21.37 26.61 -17.64
C ASP A 21 21.12 25.12 -17.45
N ALA A 22 21.77 24.52 -16.45
CA ALA A 22 21.61 23.12 -16.08
C ALA A 22 20.59 22.98 -14.94
N THR A 23 19.91 24.08 -14.62
CA THR A 23 18.81 24.12 -13.68
C THR A 23 17.49 24.08 -14.45
N ARG A 24 16.55 23.22 -14.05
CA ARG A 24 15.26 23.06 -14.72
C ARG A 24 14.15 23.07 -13.69
N GLN A 25 13.18 23.95 -13.89
CA GLN A 25 11.95 23.96 -13.10
C GLN A 25 10.90 23.10 -13.81
N ILE A 26 10.27 22.18 -13.08
CA ILE A 26 9.14 21.40 -13.58
C ILE A 26 7.99 21.37 -12.58
N THR A 27 6.78 21.28 -13.09
CA THR A 27 5.58 21.00 -12.30
C THR A 27 5.31 19.50 -12.26
N ILE A 28 5.35 18.92 -11.08
CA ILE A 28 5.02 17.51 -10.83
C ILE A 28 3.53 17.45 -10.52
N THR A 29 2.80 16.64 -11.28
CA THR A 29 1.36 16.39 -11.14
C THR A 29 1.12 14.89 -10.96
N SER A 30 -0.07 14.52 -10.48
CA SER A 30 -0.43 13.12 -10.29
C SER A 30 -1.83 12.80 -10.79
N GLU A 31 -2.03 11.52 -11.14
CA GLU A 31 -3.32 10.91 -11.41
C GLU A 31 -3.41 9.60 -10.62
N PRO A 32 -4.37 9.46 -9.69
CA PRO A 32 -5.26 10.52 -9.18
C PRO A 32 -4.51 11.72 -8.58
N ALA A 33 -5.18 12.87 -8.57
CA ALA A 33 -4.63 14.11 -8.03
C ALA A 33 -4.41 14.03 -6.51
N GLY A 34 -3.42 14.76 -6.00
CA GLY A 34 -3.16 14.87 -4.54
C GLY A 34 -2.15 13.88 -3.99
N ALA A 35 -1.55 13.02 -4.82
CA ALA A 35 -0.48 12.11 -4.42
C ALA A 35 0.64 12.83 -3.64
N PHE A 36 1.14 12.17 -2.60
CA PHE A 36 2.30 12.61 -1.85
C PHE A 36 3.57 12.32 -2.66
N VAL A 37 4.43 13.33 -2.80
CA VAL A 37 5.65 13.28 -3.62
C VAL A 37 6.87 13.32 -2.72
N GLN A 38 7.80 12.40 -3.00
CA GLN A 38 9.14 12.41 -2.46
C GLN A 38 10.16 12.55 -3.58
N ILE A 39 11.24 13.27 -3.31
CA ILE A 39 12.36 13.47 -4.22
C ILE A 39 13.61 12.97 -3.50
N ASP A 40 14.23 11.94 -4.05
CA ASP A 40 15.36 11.23 -3.44
C ASP A 40 15.08 10.77 -2.00
N GLY A 41 13.85 10.32 -1.76
CA GLY A 41 13.37 9.90 -0.44
C GLY A 41 13.05 11.04 0.53
N GLN A 42 13.28 12.29 0.16
CA GLN A 42 12.91 13.46 0.96
C GLN A 42 11.50 13.95 0.61
N ASN A 43 10.76 14.37 1.62
CA ASN A 43 9.38 14.85 1.46
C ASN A 43 9.37 16.16 0.67
N ALA A 44 8.67 16.17 -0.47
CA ALA A 44 8.51 17.36 -1.32
C ALA A 44 7.10 17.97 -1.25
N GLY A 45 6.14 17.27 -0.61
CA GLY A 45 4.76 17.73 -0.42
C GLY A 45 3.76 16.95 -1.29
N ASN A 46 2.56 17.51 -1.49
CA ASN A 46 1.49 16.87 -2.27
C ASN A 46 1.37 17.51 -3.65
N ALA A 47 1.29 16.69 -4.70
CA ALA A 47 1.09 17.15 -6.06
C ALA A 47 -0.27 17.89 -6.22
N PRO A 48 -0.34 18.98 -7.01
CA PRO A 48 0.74 19.51 -7.84
C PRO A 48 1.79 20.31 -7.04
N ILE A 49 3.07 20.10 -7.35
CA ILE A 49 4.20 20.87 -6.81
C ILE A 49 5.14 21.33 -7.93
N THR A 50 5.72 22.52 -7.78
CA THR A 50 6.76 23.01 -8.69
C THR A 50 8.11 22.85 -8.02
N GLN A 51 9.01 22.10 -8.65
CA GLN A 51 10.36 21.86 -8.14
C GLN A 51 11.42 22.29 -9.14
N THR A 52 12.47 22.91 -8.61
CA THR A 52 13.69 23.22 -9.36
C THR A 52 14.72 22.12 -9.14
N PHE A 53 15.22 21.56 -10.23
CA PHE A 53 16.24 20.52 -10.26
C PHE A 53 17.55 21.09 -10.80
N ASP A 54 18.64 20.92 -10.06
CA ASP A 54 19.98 21.29 -10.52
C ASP A 54 20.74 20.06 -11.00
N PHE A 55 20.91 19.95 -12.32
CA PHE A 55 21.60 18.83 -12.95
C PHE A 55 23.12 18.98 -13.01
N ARG A 56 23.68 20.05 -12.43
CA ARG A 56 25.14 20.23 -12.29
C ARG A 56 25.68 19.40 -11.14
N SER A 57 24.94 19.40 -10.02
CA SER A 57 25.29 18.69 -8.79
C SER A 57 24.90 17.22 -8.83
N LYS A 58 23.82 16.88 -9.55
CA LYS A 58 23.31 15.50 -9.64
C LYS A 58 22.73 15.18 -11.02
N TYR A 59 23.11 14.05 -11.61
CA TYR A 59 22.64 13.69 -12.95
C TYR A 59 21.20 13.14 -13.00
N THR A 60 20.70 12.58 -11.90
CA THR A 60 19.38 11.96 -11.80
C THR A 60 18.73 12.20 -10.45
N PHE A 61 17.40 12.32 -10.44
CA PHE A 61 16.57 12.40 -9.24
C PHE A 61 15.54 11.27 -9.25
N ILE A 62 15.29 10.65 -8.10
CA ILE A 62 14.23 9.65 -7.95
C ILE A 62 12.99 10.37 -7.43
N ILE A 63 11.93 10.39 -8.23
CA ILE A 63 10.66 10.99 -7.86
C ILE A 63 9.69 9.86 -7.56
N ALA A 64 9.29 9.73 -6.30
CA ALA A 64 8.32 8.74 -5.86
C ALA A 64 6.98 9.43 -5.57
N GLY A 65 5.90 8.94 -6.18
CA GLY A 65 4.53 9.35 -5.87
C GLY A 65 3.81 8.23 -5.12
N SER A 66 3.14 8.57 -4.02
CA SER A 66 2.37 7.61 -3.23
C SER A 66 1.00 8.17 -2.84
N MET A 67 0.01 7.28 -2.78
CA MET A 67 -1.35 7.59 -2.34
C MET A 67 -1.99 6.34 -1.74
N SER A 68 -2.77 6.49 -0.67
CA SER A 68 -3.45 5.37 -0.02
C SER A 68 -4.37 4.65 -1.01
N GLY A 69 -4.23 3.32 -1.11
CA GLY A 69 -4.97 2.50 -2.06
C GLY A 69 -4.39 2.46 -3.48
N TYR A 70 -3.18 2.97 -3.68
CA TYR A 70 -2.45 2.90 -4.93
C TYR A 70 -1.03 2.38 -4.70
N PHE A 71 -0.44 1.76 -5.71
CA PHE A 71 0.98 1.42 -5.69
C PHE A 71 1.84 2.69 -5.79
N THR A 72 2.94 2.73 -5.05
CA THR A 72 3.96 3.78 -5.20
C THR A 72 4.60 3.66 -6.57
N GLU A 73 4.63 4.78 -7.30
CA GLU A 73 5.29 4.87 -8.59
C GLU A 73 6.58 5.67 -8.48
N GLU A 74 7.66 5.14 -9.06
CA GLU A 74 8.98 5.76 -9.06
C GLU A 74 9.39 6.12 -10.49
N ILE A 75 9.78 7.38 -10.67
CA ILE A 75 10.28 7.92 -11.93
C ILE A 75 11.71 8.41 -11.72
N VAL A 76 12.63 7.92 -12.54
CA VAL A 76 14.00 8.44 -12.58
C VAL A 76 14.06 9.63 -13.53
N LEU A 77 14.13 10.83 -12.97
CA LEU A 77 14.26 12.08 -13.71
C LEU A 77 15.74 12.36 -14.01
N SER A 78 16.16 12.17 -15.26
CA SER A 78 17.48 12.58 -15.76
C SER A 78 17.41 13.93 -16.48
N ASN A 79 18.56 14.58 -16.71
CA ASN A 79 18.66 15.83 -17.48
C ASN A 79 18.19 15.72 -18.96
N ARG A 80 17.89 14.51 -19.44
CA ARG A 80 17.35 14.22 -20.78
C ARG A 80 15.90 13.77 -20.76
N HIS A 81 15.28 13.67 -19.58
CA HIS A 81 13.91 13.18 -19.47
C HIS A 81 12.93 14.11 -20.22
N PRO A 82 11.99 13.58 -21.03
CA PRO A 82 11.09 14.40 -21.85
C PRO A 82 10.28 15.44 -21.07
N SER A 83 9.94 15.15 -19.81
CA SER A 83 9.20 16.07 -18.92
C SER A 83 9.90 17.40 -18.67
N LEU A 84 11.24 17.45 -18.80
CA LEU A 84 12.00 18.69 -18.66
C LEU A 84 11.75 19.66 -19.83
N ARG A 85 11.39 19.15 -21.01
CA ARG A 85 11.08 19.97 -22.19
C ARG A 85 9.64 20.49 -22.14
N SER A 86 8.71 19.70 -21.63
CA SER A 86 7.31 20.11 -21.44
C SER A 86 7.11 20.98 -20.19
N GLY A 87 8.10 21.03 -19.28
CA GLY A 87 7.97 21.72 -18.00
C GLY A 87 7.03 21.02 -17.01
N SER A 88 6.58 19.80 -17.33
CA SER A 88 5.63 19.06 -16.51
C SER A 88 5.92 17.56 -16.51
N LEU A 89 5.90 16.97 -15.31
CA LEU A 89 5.96 15.54 -15.07
C LEU A 89 4.62 15.07 -14.49
N ARG A 90 4.02 14.03 -15.10
CA ARG A 90 2.81 13.40 -14.59
C ARG A 90 3.15 12.02 -14.03
N ILE A 91 2.76 11.78 -12.78
CA ILE A 91 2.85 10.48 -12.12
C ILE A 91 1.47 9.81 -12.21
N VAL A 92 1.39 8.62 -12.81
CA VAL A 92 0.13 7.88 -12.92
C VAL A 92 0.19 6.70 -11.98
N LEU A 93 -0.56 6.76 -10.87
CA LEU A 93 -0.57 5.70 -9.87
C LEU A 93 -1.57 4.61 -10.25
N GLN A 94 -1.17 3.35 -10.14
CA GLN A 94 -2.07 2.22 -10.32
C GLN A 94 -2.82 1.89 -9.02
N GLU A 95 -4.15 1.75 -9.09
CA GLU A 95 -4.98 1.34 -7.94
C GLU A 95 -4.56 -0.05 -7.42
N ASP A 96 -4.46 -0.20 -6.11
CA ASP A 96 -4.21 -1.47 -5.44
C ASP A 96 -5.54 -2.17 -5.15
N GLU A 97 -5.89 -3.13 -6.01
CA GLU A 97 -7.10 -3.96 -5.87
C GLU A 97 -7.13 -4.73 -4.54
N ALA A 98 -5.98 -5.15 -4.02
CA ALA A 98 -5.91 -5.85 -2.74
C ALA A 98 -6.24 -4.90 -1.60
N TRP A 99 -5.72 -3.66 -1.63
CA TRP A 99 -6.09 -2.63 -0.66
C TRP A 99 -7.60 -2.37 -0.66
N LYS A 100 -8.22 -2.31 -1.84
CA LYS A 100 -9.67 -2.11 -2.00
C LYS A 100 -10.50 -3.27 -1.45
N ALA A 101 -10.03 -4.50 -1.63
CA ALA A 101 -10.70 -5.72 -1.17
C ALA A 101 -10.50 -5.98 0.33
N THR A 102 -9.53 -5.32 0.97
CA THR A 102 -9.10 -5.60 2.33
C THR A 102 -9.33 -4.42 3.27
N THR A 103 -9.32 -4.71 4.57
CA THR A 103 -9.43 -3.73 5.65
C THR A 103 -8.51 -4.09 6.80
N THR A 104 -8.29 -3.15 7.71
CA THR A 104 -7.61 -3.40 8.98
C THR A 104 -8.58 -4.04 9.97
N SER A 105 -8.09 -4.99 10.76
CA SER A 105 -8.84 -5.65 11.83
C SER A 105 -7.94 -5.94 13.01
N GLU A 106 -8.45 -5.80 14.23
CA GLU A 106 -7.73 -6.17 15.46
C GLU A 106 -7.42 -7.67 15.53
N ALA A 107 -8.18 -8.50 14.84
CA ALA A 107 -7.97 -9.95 14.78
C ALA A 107 -6.98 -10.38 13.69
N THR A 108 -6.39 -9.44 12.94
CA THR A 108 -5.41 -9.76 11.89
C THR A 108 -4.11 -10.26 12.50
N ASN A 109 -3.79 -11.54 12.32
CA ASN A 109 -2.60 -12.19 12.87
C ASN A 109 -2.44 -12.05 14.40
N ALA A 110 -3.49 -11.68 15.11
CA ALA A 110 -3.53 -11.46 16.55
C ALA A 110 -4.81 -12.05 17.15
N TRP A 111 -4.72 -12.53 18.40
CA TRP A 111 -5.86 -13.13 19.09
C TRP A 111 -6.80 -12.05 19.64
N LEU A 112 -7.99 -11.95 19.06
CA LEU A 112 -9.12 -11.22 19.61
C LEU A 112 -9.88 -12.11 20.60
N ARG A 113 -10.29 -11.56 21.74
CA ARG A 113 -11.04 -12.29 22.77
C ARG A 113 -12.47 -11.79 22.85
N ILE A 114 -13.42 -12.71 22.91
CA ILE A 114 -14.85 -12.46 23.05
C ILE A 114 -15.31 -13.13 24.33
N GLN A 115 -15.79 -12.34 25.29
CA GLN A 115 -16.48 -12.87 26.45
C GLN A 115 -17.90 -13.26 26.04
N ILE A 116 -18.21 -14.55 26.15
CA ILE A 116 -19.49 -15.10 25.72
C ILE A 116 -20.60 -14.63 26.65
N ASP A 117 -21.75 -14.24 26.09
CA ASP A 117 -22.96 -13.92 26.86
C ASP A 117 -23.26 -15.09 27.82
N PRO A 118 -23.31 -14.86 29.16
CA PRO A 118 -23.61 -15.91 30.13
C PRO A 118 -24.94 -16.64 29.89
N LYS A 119 -25.87 -16.04 29.13
CA LYS A 119 -27.14 -16.65 28.73
C LYS A 119 -27.00 -17.67 27.61
N LEU A 120 -25.88 -17.67 26.89
CA LEU A 120 -25.62 -18.57 25.78
C LEU A 120 -24.88 -19.82 26.29
N SER A 121 -25.49 -21.00 26.08
CA SER A 121 -24.84 -22.27 26.40
C SER A 121 -23.61 -22.50 25.50
N ALA A 122 -22.65 -23.31 25.97
CA ALA A 122 -21.48 -23.66 25.17
C ALA A 122 -21.87 -24.31 23.81
N GLU A 123 -22.90 -25.15 23.80
CA GLU A 123 -23.44 -25.77 22.57
C GLU A 123 -24.09 -24.73 21.65
N GLY A 124 -24.90 -23.81 22.20
CA GLY A 124 -25.53 -22.75 21.42
C GLY A 124 -24.51 -21.75 20.84
N MET A 125 -23.44 -21.47 21.58
CA MET A 125 -22.29 -20.69 21.09
C MET A 125 -21.62 -21.42 19.93
N TRP A 126 -21.34 -22.71 20.11
CA TRP A 126 -20.69 -23.54 19.12
C TRP A 126 -21.46 -23.62 17.80
N GLN A 127 -22.78 -23.80 17.87
CA GLN A 127 -23.64 -23.81 16.68
C GLN A 127 -23.60 -22.46 15.95
N LYS A 128 -23.77 -21.35 16.68
CA LYS A 128 -23.70 -20.00 16.07
C LYS A 128 -22.35 -19.70 15.43
N LEU A 129 -21.26 -20.15 16.06
CA LEU A 129 -19.91 -20.03 15.53
C LEU A 129 -19.74 -20.80 14.23
N ILE A 130 -20.16 -22.08 14.19
CA ILE A 130 -20.09 -22.90 12.97
C ILE A 130 -20.91 -22.24 11.86
N ASP A 131 -22.14 -21.82 12.15
CA ASP A 131 -23.02 -21.19 11.16
C ASP A 131 -22.36 -19.94 10.55
N ALA A 132 -21.77 -19.07 11.37
CA ALA A 132 -21.10 -17.85 10.91
C ALA A 132 -19.84 -18.18 10.08
N VAL A 133 -18.97 -19.06 10.58
CA VAL A 133 -17.70 -19.38 9.91
C VAL A 133 -17.95 -20.09 8.58
N THR A 134 -18.92 -21.00 8.50
CA THR A 134 -19.30 -21.69 7.26
C THR A 134 -20.09 -20.82 6.29
N GLY A 135 -20.67 -19.72 6.76
CA GLY A 135 -21.22 -18.67 5.90
C GLY A 135 -20.14 -17.84 5.20
N ALA A 136 -18.97 -17.65 5.84
CA ALA A 136 -17.86 -16.85 5.31
C ALA A 136 -16.79 -17.67 4.59
N TYR A 137 -16.57 -18.92 4.99
CA TYR A 137 -15.54 -19.82 4.45
C TYR A 137 -16.17 -21.05 3.81
N SER A 138 -15.57 -21.51 2.71
CA SER A 138 -16.10 -22.63 1.92
C SER A 138 -16.09 -23.98 2.65
N SER A 139 -15.17 -24.18 3.61
CA SER A 139 -15.05 -25.43 4.36
C SER A 139 -14.25 -25.24 5.66
N LEU A 140 -14.39 -26.20 6.56
CA LEU A 140 -13.61 -26.33 7.79
C LEU A 140 -12.51 -27.38 7.58
N GLU A 141 -11.27 -27.01 7.91
CA GLU A 141 -10.11 -27.89 7.86
C GLU A 141 -10.03 -28.78 9.11
N GLN A 142 -10.34 -28.19 10.26
CA GLN A 142 -10.26 -28.88 11.54
C GLN A 142 -11.33 -28.35 12.49
N MET A 143 -11.94 -29.25 13.25
CA MET A 143 -12.98 -28.93 14.20
C MET A 143 -12.93 -29.91 15.38
N ASP A 144 -12.94 -29.38 16.60
CA ASP A 144 -13.02 -30.13 17.85
C ASP A 144 -13.91 -29.38 18.84
N SER A 145 -15.13 -29.86 19.02
CA SER A 145 -16.12 -29.26 19.92
C SER A 145 -15.73 -29.34 21.39
N SER A 146 -14.86 -30.30 21.78
CA SER A 146 -14.47 -30.49 23.18
C SER A 146 -13.52 -29.39 23.68
N SER A 147 -12.61 -28.94 22.82
CA SER A 147 -11.75 -27.77 23.06
C SER A 147 -12.33 -26.46 22.50
N GLY A 148 -13.44 -26.55 21.77
CA GLY A 148 -14.03 -25.45 20.99
C GLY A 148 -13.09 -24.94 19.91
N TYR A 149 -12.16 -25.78 19.44
CA TYR A 149 -11.19 -25.43 18.42
C TYR A 149 -11.81 -25.57 17.03
N ILE A 150 -11.63 -24.56 16.20
CA ILE A 150 -12.08 -24.56 14.81
C ILE A 150 -11.03 -23.87 13.93
N ARG A 151 -10.83 -24.40 12.73
CA ARG A 151 -9.98 -23.81 11.70
C ARG A 151 -10.64 -23.99 10.33
N SER A 152 -10.71 -22.90 9.57
CA SER A 152 -11.21 -22.95 8.20
C SER A 152 -10.13 -23.41 7.21
N VAL A 153 -10.52 -23.81 6.00
CA VAL A 153 -9.58 -23.77 4.88
C VAL A 153 -9.21 -22.32 4.56
N ALA A 154 -8.03 -22.10 3.97
CA ALA A 154 -7.62 -20.75 3.58
C ALA A 154 -8.37 -20.29 2.33
N THR A 155 -8.91 -19.07 2.36
CA THR A 155 -9.46 -18.38 1.19
C THR A 155 -8.33 -17.63 0.50
N VAL A 156 -8.09 -17.89 -0.79
CA VAL A 156 -7.01 -17.26 -1.56
C VAL A 156 -7.61 -16.38 -2.66
N ARG A 157 -7.20 -15.12 -2.75
CA ARG A 157 -7.52 -14.20 -3.85
C ARG A 157 -6.25 -13.71 -4.52
N LYS A 158 -6.27 -13.64 -5.85
CA LYS A 158 -5.14 -13.18 -6.67
C LYS A 158 -5.36 -11.73 -7.10
N PHE A 159 -4.30 -10.94 -7.04
CA PHE A 159 -4.28 -9.53 -7.37
C PHE A 159 -3.13 -9.23 -8.33
N ARG A 160 -3.18 -8.05 -8.96
CA ARG A 160 -2.13 -7.56 -9.88
C ARG A 160 -1.46 -6.33 -9.28
N SER A 161 -0.15 -6.27 -9.44
CA SER A 161 0.67 -5.09 -9.19
C SER A 161 1.46 -4.74 -10.46
N PRO A 162 2.04 -3.53 -10.56
CA PRO A 162 2.96 -3.18 -11.64
C PRO A 162 4.11 -4.19 -11.81
N LYS A 163 4.51 -4.88 -10.73
CA LYS A 163 5.62 -5.84 -10.70
C LYS A 163 5.21 -7.29 -11.00
N GLY A 164 3.92 -7.56 -11.18
CA GLY A 164 3.39 -8.91 -11.43
C GLY A 164 2.20 -9.27 -10.53
N GLN A 165 1.82 -10.55 -10.57
CA GLN A 165 0.73 -11.07 -9.74
C GLN A 165 1.19 -11.37 -8.32
N PHE A 166 0.29 -11.21 -7.36
CA PHE A 166 0.48 -11.69 -6.00
C PHE A 166 -0.85 -12.27 -5.49
N SER A 167 -0.76 -13.11 -4.47
CA SER A 167 -1.93 -13.70 -3.81
C SER A 167 -2.00 -13.22 -2.38
N VAL A 168 -3.20 -12.95 -1.88
CA VAL A 168 -3.48 -12.79 -0.45
C VAL A 168 -4.34 -13.97 -0.04
N ARG A 169 -4.03 -14.56 1.12
CA ARG A 169 -4.87 -15.58 1.73
C ARG A 169 -5.26 -15.21 3.14
N THR A 170 -6.47 -15.60 3.53
CA THR A 170 -6.95 -15.48 4.91
C THR A 170 -7.47 -16.82 5.42
N ARG A 171 -7.34 -17.06 6.73
CA ARG A 171 -7.85 -18.26 7.39
C ARG A 171 -8.38 -17.93 8.78
N PHE A 172 -9.57 -18.41 9.09
CA PHE A 172 -10.12 -18.33 10.43
C PHE A 172 -9.51 -19.39 11.35
N THR A 173 -9.14 -19.00 12.56
CA THR A 173 -8.84 -19.93 13.65
C THR A 173 -9.47 -19.44 14.95
N GLY A 174 -10.18 -20.32 15.64
CA GLY A 174 -10.77 -20.04 16.95
C GLY A 174 -10.51 -21.16 17.95
N SER A 175 -10.49 -20.82 19.24
CA SER A 175 -10.50 -21.80 20.33
C SER A 175 -11.08 -21.21 21.60
N VAL A 176 -11.53 -22.07 22.53
CA VAL A 176 -11.82 -21.60 23.89
C VAL A 176 -10.51 -21.16 24.54
N ALA A 177 -10.53 -19.99 25.18
CA ALA A 177 -9.42 -19.45 25.96
C ALA A 177 -9.59 -19.74 27.46
N GLN A 178 -10.83 -19.70 27.95
CA GLN A 178 -11.19 -19.96 29.34
C GLN A 178 -12.64 -20.47 29.40
N LYS A 179 -12.94 -21.39 30.32
CA LYS A 179 -14.29 -21.98 30.45
C LYS A 179 -15.22 -21.19 31.37
N GLU A 180 -14.68 -20.57 32.42
CA GLU A 180 -15.46 -19.84 33.42
C GLU A 180 -14.71 -18.56 33.85
N PRO A 181 -15.22 -17.35 33.51
CA PRO A 181 -16.26 -17.12 32.51
C PRO A 181 -15.85 -17.66 31.13
N LEU A 182 -16.84 -18.02 30.30
CA LEU A 182 -16.57 -18.56 28.98
C LEU A 182 -15.99 -17.47 28.07
N LEU A 183 -14.72 -17.63 27.73
CA LEU A 183 -13.96 -16.72 26.89
C LEU A 183 -13.53 -17.46 25.63
N TYR A 184 -13.98 -16.97 24.48
CA TYR A 184 -13.56 -17.49 23.18
C TYR A 184 -12.50 -16.58 22.59
N LYS A 185 -11.47 -17.15 21.96
CA LYS A 185 -10.49 -16.37 21.20
C LYS A 185 -10.53 -16.76 19.74
N LEU A 186 -10.37 -15.77 18.87
CA LEU A 186 -10.31 -15.96 17.43
C LEU A 186 -9.20 -15.12 16.82
N LYS A 187 -8.74 -15.50 15.64
CA LYS A 187 -7.83 -14.74 14.79
C LYS A 187 -8.11 -15.03 13.33
N ILE A 188 -7.78 -14.09 12.46
CA ILE A 188 -7.67 -14.29 11.03
C ILE A 188 -6.18 -14.29 10.69
N GLU A 189 -5.66 -15.43 10.26
CA GLU A 189 -4.30 -15.52 9.73
C GLU A 189 -4.33 -14.94 8.32
N ALA A 190 -3.62 -13.84 8.10
CA ALA A 190 -3.56 -13.15 6.81
C ALA A 190 -2.13 -13.13 6.29
N GLU A 191 -1.93 -13.58 5.05
CA GLU A 191 -0.63 -13.70 4.43
C GLU A 191 -0.68 -13.31 2.96
N PHE A 192 0.44 -12.86 2.41
CA PHE A 192 0.59 -12.60 0.98
C PHE A 192 1.80 -13.33 0.38
N SER A 193 1.76 -13.54 -0.92
CA SER A 193 2.85 -14.17 -1.68
C SER A 193 2.94 -13.55 -3.08
N THR A 194 4.13 -13.08 -3.47
CA THR A 194 4.40 -12.46 -4.78
C THR A 194 4.86 -13.45 -5.85
N ASN A 195 5.12 -14.71 -5.47
CA ASN A 195 5.44 -15.93 -6.23
C ASN A 195 6.33 -16.84 -5.33
N SER A 196 6.53 -18.11 -5.71
CA SER A 196 7.35 -19.17 -5.04
C SER A 196 6.78 -19.93 -3.83
N GLY A 197 5.50 -19.77 -3.49
CA GLY A 197 4.89 -20.57 -2.42
C GLY A 197 5.33 -20.18 -1.00
N ASP A 198 6.24 -19.20 -0.89
CA ASP A 198 6.58 -18.54 0.36
C ASP A 198 5.48 -17.53 0.71
N TRP A 199 4.95 -17.67 1.93
CA TRP A 199 3.90 -16.82 2.46
C TRP A 199 4.51 -15.93 3.55
N SER A 200 4.25 -14.64 3.44
CA SER A 200 4.67 -13.64 4.43
C SER A 200 3.44 -13.05 5.11
N PRO A 201 3.52 -12.68 6.40
CA PRO A 201 2.41 -12.02 7.10
C PRO A 201 1.91 -10.78 6.35
N TYR A 202 0.60 -10.66 6.23
CA TYR A 202 -0.07 -9.51 5.65
C TYR A 202 -0.87 -8.78 6.74
N THR A 203 -0.92 -7.46 6.68
CA THR A 203 -1.45 -6.62 7.77
C THR A 203 -2.93 -6.28 7.64
N ARG A 204 -3.60 -6.82 6.63
CA ARG A 204 -5.02 -6.58 6.33
C ARG A 204 -5.73 -7.90 6.07
N VAL A 205 -7.03 -7.93 6.34
CA VAL A 205 -7.92 -9.08 6.07
C VAL A 205 -8.93 -8.70 4.99
N PHE A 206 -9.63 -9.65 4.37
CA PHE A 206 -10.71 -9.28 3.46
C PHE A 206 -11.85 -8.61 4.24
N LYS A 207 -12.60 -7.73 3.58
CA LYS A 207 -13.73 -7.03 4.23
C LYS A 207 -14.78 -8.01 4.77
N GLU A 208 -14.93 -9.14 4.12
CA GLU A 208 -15.80 -10.24 4.54
C GLU A 208 -15.30 -10.93 5.81
N ASP A 209 -13.98 -10.98 6.04
CA ASP A 209 -13.40 -11.49 7.28
C ASP A 209 -13.70 -10.54 8.45
N GLU A 210 -13.61 -9.23 8.23
CA GLU A 210 -13.98 -8.24 9.25
C GLU A 210 -15.48 -8.29 9.55
N ALA A 211 -16.32 -8.40 8.53
CA ALA A 211 -17.76 -8.58 8.72
C ALA A 211 -18.08 -9.86 9.54
N LEU A 212 -17.35 -10.96 9.32
CA LEU A 212 -17.47 -12.17 10.14
C LEU A 212 -17.08 -11.91 11.60
N ILE A 213 -16.01 -11.15 11.84
CA ILE A 213 -15.56 -10.81 13.21
C ILE A 213 -16.63 -9.98 13.93
N GLU A 214 -17.15 -8.93 13.28
CA GLU A 214 -18.24 -8.10 13.82
C GLU A 214 -19.49 -8.93 14.10
N GLU A 215 -19.84 -9.84 13.19
CA GLU A 215 -20.96 -10.77 13.38
C GLU A 215 -20.75 -11.66 14.61
N LEU A 216 -19.57 -12.27 14.74
CA LEU A 216 -19.25 -13.15 15.87
C LEU A 216 -19.26 -12.38 17.20
N GLN A 217 -18.69 -11.17 17.24
CA GLN A 217 -18.77 -10.31 18.43
C GLN A 217 -20.23 -9.99 18.77
N SER A 218 -21.06 -9.66 17.77
CA SER A 218 -22.47 -9.33 18.01
C SER A 218 -23.34 -10.54 18.40
N ARG A 219 -23.06 -11.74 17.86
CA ARG A 219 -23.87 -12.95 18.08
C ARG A 219 -23.48 -13.69 19.34
N LEU A 220 -22.20 -13.61 19.74
CA LEU A 220 -21.64 -14.39 20.83
C LEU A 220 -21.31 -13.54 22.06
N GLY A 221 -20.91 -12.28 21.86
CA GLY A 221 -20.45 -11.39 22.91
C GLY A 221 -21.54 -10.98 23.88
N THR A 222 -21.13 -10.68 25.12
CA THR A 222 -21.99 -9.97 26.08
C THR A 222 -22.27 -8.57 25.53
N LYS A 223 -23.54 -8.17 25.47
CA LYS A 223 -23.96 -6.79 25.14
C LYS A 223 -23.79 -5.85 26.32
#